data_AF-A0A7J3U7F9-F1
#
_entry.id   AF-A0A7J3U7F9-F1
#
_cell.length_a   1.000
_cell.length_b   1.000
_cell.length_c   1.000
_cell.angle_alpha   90.00
_cell.angle_beta   90.00
_cell.angle_gamma   90.00
#
_symmetry.space_group_name_H-M   'P 1'
#
loop_
_entity.id
_entity.type
_entity.pdbx_description
1 polymer ?
#
loop_
_entity_poly.entity_id
_entity_poly.type
_entity_poly.pdbx_seq_one_letter_code
_entity_poly.pdbx_strand_id
1 'polypeptide(L)'
;MSRESNVEDVCPIVETTGVCHILYTLYKQGEMLTSKLQRKLPISPETFYKARNLLEENGLIEVAPTASQKIKPYRLTEKGRKVAEQIDLLSNLSGTKI
;
A
#
# COMPACT_ATOMS: atom_id res chain seq x y z
N MET A 1 36.04 -0.97 -5.94
CA MET A 1 35.28 0.12 -6.58
C MET A 1 33.91 -0.43 -6.97
N SER A 2 32.84 0.25 -6.51
CA SER A 2 31.42 0.21 -6.96
C SER A 2 30.75 -1.18 -7.03
N ARG A 3 29.88 -1.65 -6.12
CA ARG A 3 28.65 -1.11 -5.48
C ARG A 3 27.48 -0.97 -6.46
N GLU A 4 26.92 -2.10 -6.89
CA GLU A 4 25.60 -2.20 -7.50
C GLU A 4 24.77 -3.16 -6.64
N SER A 5 24.00 -2.57 -5.73
CA SER A 5 23.06 -3.29 -4.87
C SER A 5 21.92 -3.79 -5.74
N ASN A 6 21.85 -5.11 -5.91
CA ASN A 6 20.81 -5.80 -6.65
C ASN A 6 19.41 -5.42 -6.11
N VAL A 7 18.58 -4.83 -6.98
CA VAL A 7 17.25 -4.26 -6.70
C VAL A 7 16.12 -5.24 -7.06
N GLU A 8 16.39 -6.54 -7.15
CA GLU A 8 15.45 -7.48 -7.80
C GLU A 8 14.37 -8.13 -6.90
N ASP A 9 14.35 -7.89 -5.58
CA ASP A 9 13.41 -8.64 -4.70
C ASP A 9 12.15 -7.86 -4.28
N VAL A 10 11.87 -6.70 -4.88
CA VAL A 10 10.66 -5.91 -4.53
C VAL A 10 9.43 -6.33 -5.36
N CYS A 11 9.62 -7.13 -6.42
CA CYS A 11 8.68 -7.17 -7.55
C CYS A 11 7.38 -8.00 -7.44
N PRO A 12 7.28 -9.16 -6.74
CA PRO A 12 6.08 -10.00 -6.89
C PRO A 12 4.81 -9.46 -6.19
N ILE A 13 4.95 -8.57 -5.21
CA ILE A 13 3.81 -8.03 -4.46
C ILE A 13 3.14 -6.86 -5.21
N VAL A 14 3.93 -6.13 -6.01
CA VAL A 14 3.52 -4.89 -6.71
C VAL A 14 2.71 -5.20 -7.97
N GLU A 15 2.84 -6.39 -8.54
CA GLU A 15 2.03 -6.85 -9.68
C GLU A 15 0.57 -7.19 -9.30
N THR A 16 0.29 -7.34 -8.00
CA THR A 16 -1.08 -7.62 -7.55
C THR A 16 -1.88 -6.31 -7.58
N THR A 17 -2.78 -6.18 -8.56
CA THR A 17 -3.57 -4.96 -8.85
C THR A 17 -4.15 -4.27 -7.61
N GLY A 18 -4.53 -5.00 -6.56
CA GLY A 18 -5.08 -4.40 -5.32
C GLY A 18 -4.06 -3.78 -4.37
N VAL A 19 -2.81 -4.25 -4.33
CA VAL A 19 -1.81 -3.85 -3.34
C VAL A 19 -1.34 -2.43 -3.59
N CYS A 20 -0.98 -2.13 -4.84
CA CYS A 20 -0.52 -0.80 -5.26
C CYS A 20 -1.56 0.28 -5.01
N HIS A 21 -2.83 -0.02 -5.32
CA HIS A 21 -3.94 0.90 -5.08
C HIS A 21 -4.12 1.22 -3.59
N ILE A 22 -4.04 0.22 -2.70
CA ILE A 22 -4.14 0.42 -1.25
C ILE A 22 -2.94 1.25 -0.75
N LEU A 23 -1.72 0.88 -1.13
CA LEU A 23 -0.49 1.58 -0.71
C LEU A 23 -0.49 3.04 -1.15
N TYR A 24 -0.77 3.30 -2.43
CA TYR A 24 -0.81 4.65 -2.99
C TYR A 24 -1.90 5.50 -2.33
N THR A 25 -3.08 4.93 -2.10
CA THR A 25 -4.18 5.65 -1.45
C THR A 25 -3.84 6.03 -0.01
N LEU A 26 -3.28 5.10 0.77
CA LEU A 26 -2.83 5.36 2.14
C LEU A 26 -1.64 6.33 2.18
N TYR A 27 -0.76 6.32 1.17
CA TYR A 27 0.35 7.26 1.07
C TYR A 27 -0.14 8.69 0.86
N LYS A 28 -1.10 8.91 -0.05
CA LYS A 28 -1.66 10.24 -0.33
C LYS A 28 -2.61 10.75 0.75
N GLN A 29 -3.35 9.87 1.42
CA GLN A 29 -4.43 10.24 2.34
C GLN A 29 -4.07 10.02 3.82
N GLY A 30 -3.00 9.30 4.13
CA GLY A 30 -2.63 8.90 5.48
C GLY A 30 -3.50 7.75 6.00
N GLU A 31 -4.14 7.96 7.15
CA GLU A 31 -4.90 6.91 7.85
C GLU A 31 -6.33 6.82 7.31
N MET A 32 -6.78 5.61 6.97
CA MET A 32 -8.14 5.41 6.46
C MET A 32 -8.80 4.14 7.00
N LEU A 33 -10.13 4.22 7.14
CA LEU A 33 -10.95 3.05 7.46
C LEU A 33 -11.02 2.09 6.28
N THR A 34 -11.05 0.80 6.59
CA THR A 34 -11.29 -0.29 5.63
C THR A 34 -12.49 0.01 4.73
N SER A 35 -13.62 0.42 5.31
CA SER A 35 -14.84 0.72 4.55
C SER A 35 -14.69 1.93 3.61
N LYS A 36 -13.85 2.91 3.98
CA LYS A 36 -13.56 4.05 3.10
C LYS A 36 -12.56 3.67 2.01
N LEU A 37 -11.54 2.87 2.33
CA LEU A 37 -10.57 2.34 1.36
C LEU A 37 -11.28 1.51 0.30
N GLN A 38 -12.08 0.53 0.73
CA GLN A 38 -12.81 -0.36 -0.16
C GLN A 38 -13.74 0.41 -1.12
N ARG A 39 -14.37 1.50 -0.67
CA ARG A 39 -15.25 2.33 -1.53
C ARG A 39 -14.49 3.21 -2.53
N LYS A 40 -13.24 3.56 -2.22
CA LYS A 40 -12.43 4.49 -3.02
C LYS A 40 -11.66 3.77 -4.12
N LEU A 41 -11.38 2.49 -3.92
CA LEU A 41 -10.61 1.69 -4.85
C LEU A 41 -11.54 1.03 -5.88
N PRO A 42 -11.20 1.08 -7.18
CA PRO A 42 -11.98 0.42 -8.23
C PRO A 42 -11.67 -1.09 -8.29
N ILE A 43 -11.68 -1.77 -7.14
CA ILE A 43 -11.38 -3.21 -7.04
C ILE A 43 -12.49 -3.95 -6.31
N SER A 44 -12.70 -5.21 -6.67
CA SER A 44 -13.68 -6.07 -6.01
C SER A 44 -13.36 -6.26 -4.52
N PRO A 45 -14.38 -6.45 -3.65
CA PRO A 45 -14.18 -6.69 -2.23
C PRO A 45 -13.21 -7.85 -1.95
N GLU A 46 -13.32 -8.96 -2.68
CA GLU A 46 -12.44 -10.11 -2.53
C GLU A 46 -10.97 -9.76 -2.80
N THR A 47 -10.71 -9.04 -3.90
CA THR A 47 -9.37 -8.57 -4.26
C THR A 47 -8.83 -7.59 -3.21
N PHE A 48 -9.70 -6.71 -2.68
CA PHE A 48 -9.33 -5.80 -1.60
C PHE A 48 -8.89 -6.55 -0.35
N TYR A 49 -9.67 -7.54 0.12
CA TYR A 49 -9.31 -8.30 1.32
C TYR A 49 -8.05 -9.14 1.13
N LYS A 50 -7.86 -9.76 -0.05
CA LYS A 50 -6.61 -10.46 -0.39
C LYS A 50 -5.40 -9.53 -0.36
N ALA A 51 -5.50 -8.37 -1.03
CA ALA A 51 -4.41 -7.40 -1.08
C ALA A 51 -4.12 -6.80 0.30
N ARG A 52 -5.15 -6.47 1.08
CA ARG A 52 -5.01 -5.98 2.45
C ARG A 52 -4.31 -7.00 3.35
N ASN A 53 -4.72 -8.27 3.30
CA ASN A 53 -4.11 -9.31 4.11
C ASN A 53 -2.64 -9.49 3.73
N LEU A 54 -2.30 -9.54 2.43
CA LEU A 54 -0.91 -9.58 1.98
C LEU A 54 -0.09 -8.38 2.50
N LEU A 55 -0.66 -7.17 2.45
CA LEU A 55 -0.01 -5.97 2.98
C LEU A 55 0.21 -6.02 4.50
N GLU A 56 -0.75 -6.55 5.24
CA GLU A 56 -0.68 -6.70 6.70
C GLU A 56 0.34 -7.78 7.08
N GLU A 57 0.31 -8.94 6.43
CA GLU A 57 1.25 -10.05 6.62
C GLU A 57 2.70 -9.65 6.29
N ASN A 58 2.89 -8.80 5.28
CA ASN A 58 4.21 -8.28 4.92
C ASN A 58 4.67 -7.08 5.77
N GLY A 59 3.85 -6.64 6.73
CA GLY A 59 4.13 -5.52 7.62
C GLY A 59 4.22 -4.18 6.87
N LEU A 60 3.47 -4.01 5.79
CA LEU A 60 3.41 -2.77 4.99
C LEU A 60 2.30 -1.83 5.49
N ILE A 61 1.23 -2.40 6.04
CA ILE A 61 0.17 -1.65 6.70
C ILE A 61 -0.03 -2.16 8.12
N GLU A 62 -0.52 -1.28 8.99
CA GLU A 62 -0.88 -1.60 10.37
C GLU A 62 -2.18 -0.91 10.73
N VAL A 63 -2.87 -1.46 11.74
CA VAL A 63 -4.02 -0.79 12.33
C VAL A 63 -3.52 0.27 13.29
N ALA A 64 -3.86 1.53 13.03
CA ALA A 64 -3.48 2.62 13.91
C ALA A 64 -4.24 2.49 15.25
N PRO A 65 -3.55 2.60 16.39
CA PRO A 65 -4.20 2.61 17.68
C PRO A 65 -4.99 3.92 17.83
N THR A 66 -6.31 3.84 17.76
CA THR A 66 -7.16 4.99 18.04
C THR A 66 -7.68 4.93 19.47
N ALA A 67 -7.85 6.10 20.09
CA ALA A 67 -8.47 6.22 21.41
C ALA A 67 -9.92 5.70 21.44
N SER A 68 -10.56 5.60 20.27
CA SER A 68 -11.89 5.01 20.10
C SER A 68 -11.79 3.56 19.66
N GLN A 69 -11.92 2.62 20.60
CA GLN A 69 -11.92 1.16 20.34
C GLN A 69 -12.92 0.69 19.26
N LYS A 70 -13.89 1.53 18.86
CA LYS A 70 -14.86 1.23 17.80
C LYS A 70 -14.30 1.35 16.39
N ILE A 71 -13.20 2.09 16.19
CA ILE A 71 -12.73 2.45 14.84
C ILE A 71 -11.26 2.04 14.68
N LYS A 72 -11.01 1.15 13.71
CA LYS A 72 -9.69 0.63 13.39
C LYS A 72 -9.26 1.11 12.00
N PRO A 73 -8.68 2.33 11.87
CA PRO A 73 -8.10 2.80 10.63
C PRO A 73 -6.80 2.07 10.35
N TYR A 74 -6.54 1.84 9.07
CA TYR A 74 -5.27 1.36 8.56
C TYR A 74 -4.37 2.54 8.22
N ARG A 75 -3.08 2.38 8.49
CA ARG A 75 -2.01 3.31 8.12
C ARG A 75 -0.83 2.55 7.51
N LEU A 76 -0.01 3.25 6.74
CA LEU A 76 1.26 2.69 6.29
C LEU A 76 2.24 2.60 7.45
N THR A 77 2.95 1.47 7.52
CA THR A 77 4.15 1.34 8.35
C THR A 77 5.31 2.11 7.70
N GLU A 78 6.45 2.23 8.39
CA GLU A 78 7.65 2.82 7.76
C GLU A 78 8.07 2.06 6.49
N LYS A 79 7.97 0.72 6.51
CA LYS A 79 8.27 -0.13 5.35
C LYS A 79 7.27 0.12 4.22
N GLY A 80 5.98 0.17 4.54
CA GLY A 80 4.93 0.47 3.56
C GLY A 80 5.07 1.85 2.93
N ARG A 81 5.54 2.84 3.70
CA ARG A 81 5.81 4.19 3.19
C ARG A 81 6.94 4.20 2.16
N LYS A 82 8.05 3.50 2.43
CA LYS A 82 9.17 3.39 1.47
C LYS A 82 8.74 2.72 0.16
N VAL A 83 7.95 1.65 0.27
CA VAL A 83 7.41 0.96 -0.93
C VAL A 83 6.44 1.86 -1.69
N ALA A 84 5.52 2.55 -1.00
CA ALA A 84 4.57 3.45 -1.64
C ALA A 84 5.25 4.66 -2.30
N GLU A 85 6.34 5.17 -1.71
CA GLU A 85 7.17 6.22 -2.31
C GLU A 85 7.87 5.74 -3.58
N GLN A 86 8.39 4.51 -3.60
CA GLN A 86 8.94 3.92 -4.82
C GLN A 86 7.86 3.75 -5.90
N ILE A 87 6.64 3.35 -5.53
CA ILE A 87 5.51 3.26 -6.48
C ILE A 87 5.14 4.64 -7.03
N ASP A 88 5.11 5.68 -6.20
CA ASP A 88 4.84 7.06 -6.64
C ASP A 88 5.94 7.58 -7.59
N LEU A 89 7.20 7.32 -7.27
CA LEU A 89 8.33 7.65 -8.14
C LEU A 89 8.25 6.94 -9.50
N LEU A 90 7.96 5.64 -9.50
CA LEU A 90 7.80 4.85 -10.73
C LEU A 90 6.60 5.30 -11.57
N SER A 91 5.48 5.68 -10.91
CA SER A 91 4.30 6.21 -11.59
C SER A 91 4.59 7.57 -12.24
N ASN A 92 5.33 8.46 -11.56
CA ASN A 92 5.75 9.74 -12.12
C ASN A 92 6.77 9.59 -13.26
N LEU A 93 7.67 8.62 -13.19
CA LEU A 93 8.66 8.31 -14.23
C LEU A 93 8.03 7.70 -15.49
N SER A 94 6.93 6.95 -15.33
CA SER A 94 6.32 6.23 -16.44
C SER A 94 5.36 7.07 -17.29
N GLY A 95 4.99 8.29 -16.87
CA GLY A 95 4.03 9.13 -17.61
C GLY A 95 2.62 8.51 -17.80
N THR A 96 2.38 7.33 -17.23
CA THR A 96 1.13 6.60 -17.32
C THR A 96 0.29 6.93 -16.10
N LYS A 97 -0.78 7.70 -16.31
CA LYS A 97 -1.82 7.92 -15.30
C LYS A 97 -2.37 6.55 -14.85
N ILE A 98 -2.10 6.18 -13.60
CA ILE A 98 -2.82 5.12 -12.88
C ILE A 98 -4.20 5.59 -12.45
#